data_AF-A0A2T2VYP9-F1
#
_entry.id   AF-A0A2T2VYP9-F1
#
_cell.length_a   1.000
_cell.length_b   1.000
_cell.length_c   1.000
_cell.angle_alpha   90.00
_cell.angle_beta   90.00
_cell.angle_gamma   90.00
#
_symmetry.space_group_name_H-M   'P 1'
#
loop_
_entity.id
_entity.type
_entity.pdbx_description
1 polymer ?
#
loop_
_entity_poly.entity_id
_entity_poly.type
_entity_poly.pdbx_seq_one_letter_code
_entity_poly.pdbx_strand_id
1 'polypeptide(L)' 'MYVPQRPLLSRVWQSKEVLTDEVHHELLVNRCILEYRYIDDEGEISCWRDVHPLLRGVKEFQSALD' A
#
# COMPACT_ATOMS: atom_id res chain seq x y z
N MET A 1 13.09 10.13 -11.89
CA MET A 1 13.99 9.22 -11.16
C MET A 1 13.19 7.96 -10.88
N TYR A 2 13.55 6.80 -11.44
CA TYR A 2 12.77 5.57 -11.25
C TYR A 2 12.96 5.07 -9.82
N VAL A 3 11.92 5.16 -9.00
CA VAL A 3 11.93 4.59 -7.65
C VAL A 3 11.40 3.16 -7.78
N PRO A 4 12.19 2.13 -7.43
CA PRO A 4 11.71 0.76 -7.52
C PRO A 4 10.51 0.57 -6.59
N GLN A 5 9.37 0.14 -7.15
CA GLN A 5 8.10 0.01 -6.42
C GLN A 5 8.12 -1.11 -5.35
N ARG A 6 9.08 -2.05 -5.40
CA ARG A 6 9.11 -3.25 -4.56
C ARG A 6 9.44 -3.01 -3.07
N PRO A 7 10.52 -2.30 -2.70
CA PRO A 7 10.82 -2.00 -1.28
C PRO A 7 9.78 -1.09 -0.61
N LEU A 8 9.02 -0.36 -1.43
CA LEU A 8 7.94 0.51 -0.98
C LEU A 8 6.71 -0.29 -0.59
N LEU A 9 6.37 -1.32 -1.38
CA LEU A 9 5.24 -2.20 -1.07
C LEU A 9 5.46 -3.05 0.18
N SER A 10 6.69 -3.51 0.43
CA SER A 10 7.02 -4.23 1.67
C SER A 10 6.91 -3.32 2.89
N ARG A 11 7.35 -2.05 2.79
CA ARG A 11 7.19 -1.05 3.84
C ARG A 11 5.71 -0.75 4.12
N VAL A 12 4.89 -0.52 3.09
CA VAL A 12 3.43 -0.31 3.27
C VAL A 12 2.78 -1.55 3.87
N TRP A 13 3.20 -2.76 3.48
CA TRP A 13 2.69 -4.00 4.05
C TRP A 13 3.00 -4.13 5.55
N GLN A 14 4.24 -3.81 5.96
CA GLN A 14 4.73 -3.97 7.33
C GLN A 14 4.30 -2.83 8.26
N SER A 15 4.46 -1.57 7.85
CA SER A 15 4.20 -0.41 8.72
C SER A 15 2.79 0.15 8.58
N LYS A 16 2.08 -0.17 7.50
CA LYS A 16 0.82 0.48 7.10
C LYS A 16 0.93 2.01 6.97
N GLU A 17 2.15 2.56 6.95
CA GLU A 17 2.40 4.00 6.91
C GLU A 17 2.39 4.56 5.48
N VAL A 18 2.14 5.87 5.43
CA VAL A 18 2.03 6.67 4.20
C VAL A 18 3.42 6.94 3.63
N LEU A 19 3.61 6.57 2.36
CA LEU A 19 4.75 7.01 1.55
C LEU A 19 4.52 8.45 1.07
N THR A 20 5.55 9.12 0.55
CA THR A 20 5.40 10.44 -0.08
C THR A 20 4.24 10.46 -1.09
N ASP A 21 3.51 11.58 -1.15
CA ASP A 21 2.26 11.71 -1.94
C ASP A 21 2.39 11.24 -3.40
N GLU A 22 3.53 11.52 -4.04
CA GLU A 22 3.81 11.13 -5.43
C GLU A 22 3.89 9.60 -5.60
N VAL A 23 4.62 8.93 -4.71
CA VAL A 23 4.77 7.47 -4.70
C VAL A 23 3.45 6.81 -4.31
N HIS A 24 2.73 7.41 -3.37
CA HIS A 24 1.43 6.93 -2.93
C HIS A 24 0.41 6.93 -4.08
N HIS A 25 0.34 8.03 -4.82
CA HIS A 25 -0.53 8.16 -5.98
C HIS A 25 -0.19 7.13 -7.08
N GLU A 26 1.10 6.91 -7.36
CA GLU A 26 1.54 5.91 -8.34
C GLU A 26 1.13 4.48 -7.94
N LEU A 27 1.26 4.11 -6.67
CA LEU A 27 0.88 2.77 -6.18
C LEU A 27 -0.64 2.55 -6.19
N LEU A 28 -1.44 3.59 -5.92
CA LEU A 28 -2.90 3.53 -6.04
C LEU A 28 -3.34 3.37 -7.50
N VAL A 29 -2.79 4.17 -8.41
CA VAL A 29 -3.13 4.12 -9.85
C VAL A 29 -2.81 2.74 -10.45
N ASN A 30 -1.69 2.15 -10.06
CA ASN A 30 -1.29 0.81 -10.50
C ASN A 30 -1.99 -0.33 -9.73
N ARG A 31 -2.95 -0.01 -8.84
CA ARG A 31 -3.70 -0.96 -8.00
C ARG A 31 -2.79 -1.87 -7.17
N CYS A 32 -1.61 -1.39 -6.80
CA CYS A 32 -0.69 -2.15 -5.95
C CYS A 32 -1.10 -2.06 -4.46
N ILE A 33 -1.74 -0.96 -4.08
CA ILE A 33 -2.31 -0.77 -2.75
C ILE A 33 -3.80 -0.41 -2.87
N LEU A 34 -4.54 -0.69 -1.81
CA LEU A 34 -5.93 -0.27 -1.62
C LEU A 34 -5.99 0.67 -0.42
N GLU A 35 -6.81 1.71 -0.53
CA GLU A 35 -7.16 2.57 0.60
C GLU A 35 -8.59 2.24 1.04
N TYR A 36 -8.72 1.82 2.29
CA TYR A 36 -9.99 1.56 2.95
C TYR A 36 -10.36 2.78 3.77
N ARG A 37 -11.61 3.21 3.63
CA ARG A 37 -12.17 4.33 4.38
C ARG A 37 -13.42 3.84 5.09
N TYR A 38 -13.53 4.17 6.36
CA TYR A 38 -14.75 3.94 7.13
C TYR A 38 -14.97 5.14 8.05
N ILE A 39 -16.23 5.32 8.44
CA ILE A 39 -16.59 6.28 9.48
C ILE A 39 -16.50 5.51 10.80
N ASP A 40 -15.68 5.99 11.72
CA ASP A 40 -15.56 5.40 13.05
C ASP A 40 -16.72 5.80 13.97
N ASP A 41 -16.71 5.30 15.20
CA ASP A 41 -17.77 5.53 16.18
C ASP A 41 -17.88 7.01 16.61
N GLU A 42 -16.83 7.81 16.37
CA GLU A 42 -16.82 9.26 16.60
C GLU A 42 -17.33 10.08 15.41
N GLY A 43 -17.62 9.43 14.27
CA GLY A 43 -18.07 10.09 13.05
C GLY A 43 -16.92 10.61 12.18
N GLU A 44 -15.68 10.27 12.52
CA GLU A 44 -14.49 10.69 11.79
C GLU A 44 -14.14 9.71 10.67
N ILE A 45 -13.50 10.23 9.62
CA ILE A 45 -13.05 9.39 8.49
C ILE A 45 -11.72 8.75 8.83
N SER A 46 -11.79 7.48 9.22
CA SER A 46 -10.61 6.64 9.42
C SER A 46 -10.16 6.02 8.09
N CYS A 47 -8.90 6.26 7.73
CA CYS A 47 -8.27 5.76 6.51
C CYS A 47 -7.13 4.81 6.84
N TRP A 48 -7.14 3.61 6.26
CA TRP A 48 -6.00 2.69 6.34
C TRP A 48 -5.74 2.02 4.99
N ARG A 49 -4.52 1.54 4.80
CA ARG A 49 -4.04 1.07 3.50
C ARG A 49 -3.52 -0.35 3.62
N ASP A 50 -3.70 -1.13 2.56
CA ASP A 50 -3.09 -2.46 2.48
C ASP A 50 -2.68 -2.81 1.05
N VAL A 51 -1.77 -3.76 0.92
CA VAL A 51 -1.39 -4.29 -0.38
C VAL A 51 -2.56 -5.05 -0.99
N HIS A 52 -2.79 -4.85 -2.29
CA HIS A 52 -3.88 -5.48 -3.01
C HIS A 52 -3.79 -7.02 -2.90
N PRO A 53 -4.87 -7.74 -2.56
CA PRO A 53 -4.83 -9.19 -2.33
C PRO A 53 -4.23 -10.01 -3.48
N LEU A 54 -4.46 -9.59 -4.72
CA LEU A 54 -3.87 -10.21 -5.92
C LEU A 54 -2.33 -10.22 -5.93
N LEU A 55 -1.67 -9.23 -5.32
CA LEU A 55 -0.22 -9.21 -5.20
C LEU A 55 0.31 -10.21 -4.18
N ARG A 56 -0.50 -10.65 -3.22
CA ARG A 56 -0.10 -11.62 -2.18
C ARG A 56 0.31 -12.98 -2.76
N GLY A 57 -0.19 -13.33 -3.95
CA GLY A 57 0.16 -14.56 -4.66
C GLY A 57 1.31 -14.43 -5.67
N VAL A 58 1.87 -13.23 -5.86
CA VAL A 58 2.93 -12.97 -6.83
C VAL A 58 4.28 -13.31 -6.18
N LYS A 59 5.05 -14.23 -6.79
CA LYS A 59 6.34 -14.69 -6.24
C LYS A 59 7.31 -13.53 -6.02
N GLU A 60 7.37 -12.61 -6.96
CA GLU A 60 8.23 -11.43 -6.92
C GLU A 60 7.88 -10.48 -5.76
N PHE A 61 6.62 -10.49 -5.33
CA PHE A 61 6.19 -9.74 -4.15
C PHE A 61 6.55 -10.50 -2.86
N GLN A 62 6.33 -11.82 -2.82
CA GLN A 62 6.72 -12.65 -1.68
C GLN A 62 8.25 -12.60 -1.43
N SER A 63 9.07 -12.69 -2.48
CA SER A 63 10.52 -12.57 -2.37
C SER A 63 11.02 -11.17 -1.97
N ALA A 64 10.14 -10.16 -1.97
CA ALA A 64 10.46 -8.82 -1.47
C ALA A 64 10.01 -8.61 -0.01
N LEU A 65 9.30 -9.58 0.57
CA LEU A 65 8.90 -9.60 1.98
C LEU A 65 9.90 -10.34 2.89
N ASP A 66 10.70 -11.25 2.32
CA ASP A 66 11.83 -11.94 2.97
C ASP A 66 13.07 -11.03 3.08
#